data_AF-A0A1M3D9K8-F1
#
_entry.id   AF-A0A1M3D9K8-F1
#
_cell.length_a   1.000
_cell.length_b   1.000
_cell.length_c   1.000
_cell.angle_alpha   90.00
_cell.angle_beta   90.00
_cell.angle_gamma   90.00
#
_symmetry.space_group_name_H-M   'P 1'
#
loop_
_entity.id
_entity.type
_entity.pdbx_description
1 polymer ?
#
loop_
_entity_poly.entity_id
_entity_poly.type
_entity_poly.pdbx_seq_one_letter_code
_entity_poly.pdbx_strand_id
1 'polypeptide(L)'
;MSNVAILPTPLARAAQASANPRNISTCGIYDVAGRLGQAHRQPHYICKTIDRLIEQRGFPHPFPLLRGEAMLERVLADSRWPRAAVEAWFNDQLPPAARALDCAAEHVERNSRLAVNLGRLFEEEVA
;
A
#
# COMPACT_ATOMS: atom_id res chain seq x y z
N MET A 1 -5.27 18.35 21.61
CA MET A 1 -6.28 18.12 20.56
C MET A 1 -5.59 17.42 19.40
N SER A 2 -5.86 16.13 19.20
CA SER A 2 -5.20 15.32 18.19
C SER A 2 -5.67 15.75 16.79
N ASN A 3 -4.76 16.22 15.95
CA ASN A 3 -5.05 16.54 14.55
C ASN A 3 -5.38 15.24 13.81
N VAL A 4 -6.67 14.91 13.72
CA VAL A 4 -7.13 13.78 12.89
C VAL A 4 -7.09 14.26 11.44
N ALA A 5 -6.02 13.89 10.73
CA ALA A 5 -5.93 14.14 9.30
C ALA A 5 -7.03 13.36 8.59
N ILE A 6 -8.05 14.06 8.08
CA ILE A 6 -9.10 13.45 7.27
C ILE A 6 -8.49 13.11 5.91
N LEU A 7 -8.27 11.82 5.65
CA LEU A 7 -7.81 11.35 4.35
C LEU A 7 -8.93 11.57 3.31
N PRO A 8 -8.58 11.96 2.06
CA PRO A 8 -9.53 11.94 0.96
C PRO A 8 -10.16 10.55 0.83
N THR A 9 -11.45 10.48 0.47
CA THR A 9 -12.23 9.24 0.41
C THR A 9 -11.51 8.04 -0.25
N PRO A 10 -10.80 8.18 -1.39
CA PRO A 10 -10.06 7.06 -1.98
C PRO A 10 -8.89 6.56 -1.11
N LEU A 11 -8.17 7.46 -0.43
CA LEU A 11 -7.11 7.10 0.51
C LEU A 11 -7.67 6.49 1.80
N ALA A 12 -8.80 7.00 2.28
CA ALA A 12 -9.50 6.41 3.43
C ALA A 12 -9.93 4.96 3.15
N ARG A 13 -10.44 4.67 1.95
CA ARG A 13 -10.78 3.30 1.52
C ARG A 13 -9.55 2.40 1.40
N ALA A 14 -8.43 2.94 0.91
CA ALA A 14 -7.18 2.19 0.83
C ALA A 14 -6.65 1.83 2.23
N ALA A 15 -6.66 2.80 3.15
CA ALA A 15 -6.31 2.59 4.55
C ALA A 15 -7.20 1.52 5.20
N GLN A 16 -8.52 1.60 5.01
CA GLN A 16 -9.45 0.59 5.52
C GLN A 16 -9.22 -0.80 4.90
N ALA A 17 -8.93 -0.88 3.59
CA ALA A 17 -8.61 -2.13 2.93
C ALA A 17 -7.30 -2.73 3.46
N SER A 18 -6.30 -1.91 3.76
CA SER A 18 -5.01 -2.34 4.36
C SER A 18 -5.14 -2.81 5.80
N ALA A 19 -6.13 -2.28 6.54
CA ALA A 19 -6.44 -2.70 7.91
C ALA A 19 -7.13 -4.08 7.97
N ASN A 20 -7.65 -4.59 6.83
CA ASN A 20 -8.20 -5.93 6.78
C ASN A 20 -7.05 -6.96 6.85
N PRO A 21 -7.02 -7.86 7.84
CA PRO A 21 -5.93 -8.81 8.01
C PRO A 21 -5.70 -9.73 6.80
N ARG A 22 -6.75 -9.97 6.00
CA ARG A 22 -6.64 -10.76 4.76
C ARG A 22 -5.90 -10.04 3.64
N ASN A 23 -5.76 -8.72 3.73
CA ASN A 23 -5.13 -7.88 2.71
C ASN A 23 -3.73 -7.38 3.13
N ILE A 24 -3.19 -7.85 4.27
CA ILE A 24 -1.90 -7.38 4.80
C ILE A 24 -0.78 -7.51 3.75
N SER A 25 -0.78 -8.59 2.98
CA SER A 25 0.24 -8.88 1.96
C SER A 25 0.00 -8.20 0.61
N THR A 26 -1.11 -7.48 0.44
CA THR A 26 -1.47 -6.84 -0.83
C THR A 26 -1.68 -5.33 -0.68
N CYS A 27 -1.51 -4.62 -1.79
CA CYS A 27 -1.83 -3.20 -1.88
C CYS A 27 -2.62 -2.90 -3.15
N GLY A 28 -3.44 -1.84 -3.12
CA GLY A 28 -4.22 -1.38 -4.26
C GLY A 28 -3.62 -0.17 -4.97
N ILE A 29 -4.30 0.26 -6.02
CA ILE A 29 -3.87 1.39 -6.87
C ILE A 29 -3.64 2.69 -6.08
N TYR A 30 -4.45 2.97 -5.07
CA TYR A 30 -4.34 4.20 -4.28
C TYR A 30 -3.23 4.15 -3.23
N ASP A 31 -2.83 2.96 -2.78
CA ASP A 31 -1.63 2.81 -1.94
C ASP A 31 -0.38 3.19 -2.76
N VAL A 32 -0.31 2.68 -3.99
CA VAL A 32 0.76 3.02 -4.94
C VAL A 32 0.71 4.51 -5.29
N ALA A 33 -0.47 5.06 -5.59
CA ALA A 33 -0.63 6.49 -5.90
C ALA A 33 -0.25 7.39 -4.73
N GLY A 34 -0.53 6.98 -3.48
CA GLY A 34 -0.11 7.69 -2.28
C GLY A 34 1.41 7.83 -2.21
N ARG A 35 2.14 6.73 -2.42
CA ARG A 35 3.60 6.72 -2.45
C ARG A 35 4.21 7.53 -3.60
N LEU A 36 3.50 7.63 -4.73
CA LEU A 36 3.89 8.49 -5.86
C LEU A 36 3.52 9.97 -5.67
N GLY A 37 2.82 10.34 -4.59
CA GLY A 37 2.29 11.71 -4.39
C GLY A 37 1.12 12.07 -5.34
N GLN A 38 0.50 11.08 -5.96
CA GLN A 38 -0.54 11.24 -6.99
C GLN A 38 -1.93 10.79 -6.55
N ALA A 39 -2.16 10.52 -5.26
CA ALA A 39 -3.44 10.04 -4.74
C ALA A 39 -4.66 10.95 -5.00
N HIS A 40 -4.44 12.23 -5.32
CA HIS A 40 -5.47 13.19 -5.72
C HIS A 40 -5.89 13.05 -7.20
N ARG A 41 -5.17 12.26 -8.00
CA ARG A 41 -5.43 12.09 -9.44
C ARG A 41 -6.55 11.08 -9.67
N GLN A 42 -7.16 11.18 -10.85
CA GLN A 42 -8.23 10.27 -11.27
C GLN A 42 -7.67 8.86 -11.54
N PRO A 43 -8.47 7.79 -11.31
CA PRO A 43 -8.01 6.41 -11.42
C PRO A 43 -7.39 6.06 -12.77
N HIS A 44 -8.01 6.50 -13.87
CA HIS A 44 -7.49 6.28 -15.23
C HIS A 44 -6.08 6.88 -15.43
N TYR A 45 -5.82 8.06 -14.85
CA TYR A 45 -4.49 8.66 -14.90
C TYR A 45 -3.46 7.84 -14.12
N ILE A 46 -3.86 7.35 -12.95
CA ILE A 46 -2.99 6.51 -12.11
C ILE A 46 -2.69 5.19 -12.82
N CYS A 47 -3.68 4.50 -13.38
CA CYS A 47 -3.48 3.26 -14.14
C CYS A 47 -2.46 3.47 -15.26
N LYS A 48 -2.67 4.49 -16.10
CA LYS A 48 -1.76 4.82 -17.21
C LYS A 48 -0.34 5.14 -16.73
N THR A 49 -0.22 5.76 -15.55
CA THR A 49 1.09 6.06 -14.96
C THR A 49 1.79 4.77 -14.51
N ILE A 50 1.05 3.87 -13.86
CA ILE A 50 1.59 2.58 -13.41
C ILE A 50 1.95 1.69 -14.62
N ASP A 51 1.10 1.61 -15.65
CA ASP A 51 1.41 0.88 -16.89
C ASP A 51 2.76 1.35 -17.48
N ARG A 52 2.99 2.66 -17.54
CA ARG A 52 4.28 3.21 -17.99
C ARG A 52 5.45 2.88 -17.07
N LEU A 53 5.23 2.84 -15.76
CA LEU A 53 6.27 2.44 -14.80
C LEU A 53 6.66 0.97 -14.97
N ILE A 54 5.68 0.11 -15.27
CA ILE A 54 5.91 -1.31 -15.58
C ILE A 54 6.76 -1.41 -16.85
N GLU A 55 6.33 -0.75 -17.94
CA GLU A 55 7.00 -0.79 -19.23
C GLU A 55 8.42 -0.19 -19.21
N GLN A 56 8.61 0.94 -18.52
CA GLN A 56 9.84 1.74 -18.65
C GLN A 56 10.82 1.59 -17.48
N ARG A 57 10.33 1.19 -16.31
CA ARG A 57 11.11 1.20 -15.05
C ARG A 57 11.04 -0.11 -14.28
N GLY A 58 10.49 -1.16 -14.89
CA GLY A 58 10.41 -2.50 -14.28
C GLY A 58 9.59 -2.52 -12.99
N PHE A 59 8.56 -1.68 -12.89
CA PHE A 59 7.64 -1.73 -11.76
C PHE A 59 6.94 -3.11 -11.70
N PRO A 60 6.64 -3.65 -10.50
CA PRO A 60 5.99 -4.96 -10.38
C PRO A 60 4.64 -5.03 -11.09
N HIS A 61 4.39 -6.16 -11.76
CA HIS A 61 3.08 -6.44 -12.36
C HIS A 61 2.03 -6.71 -11.26
N PRO A 62 0.76 -6.32 -11.49
CA PRO A 62 -0.32 -6.69 -10.58
C PRO A 62 -0.60 -8.19 -10.64
N PHE A 63 -1.30 -8.69 -9.63
CA PHE A 63 -1.89 -10.03 -9.71
C PHE A 63 -2.89 -10.11 -10.86
N PRO A 64 -2.96 -11.25 -11.57
CA PRO A 64 -3.92 -11.43 -12.64
C PRO A 64 -5.35 -11.27 -12.12
N LEU A 65 -6.15 -10.49 -12.83
CA LEU A 65 -7.57 -10.32 -12.54
C LEU A 65 -8.40 -11.00 -13.62
N LEU A 66 -9.33 -11.85 -13.18
CA LEU A 66 -10.37 -12.38 -14.05
C LEU A 66 -11.51 -11.35 -14.15
N ARG A 67 -11.87 -10.97 -15.37
CA ARG A 67 -13.06 -10.17 -15.64
C ARG A 67 -13.91 -10.91 -16.66
N GLY A 68 -14.98 -11.54 -16.19
CA GLY A 68 -15.73 -12.50 -16.99
C GLY A 68 -14.84 -13.70 -17.30
N GLU A 69 -14.71 -14.05 -18.58
CA GLU A 69 -13.91 -15.19 -19.05
C GLU A 69 -12.47 -14.81 -19.42
N ALA A 70 -12.12 -13.52 -19.41
CA ALA A 70 -10.80 -13.04 -19.81
C ALA A 70 -9.93 -12.72 -18.58
N MET A 71 -8.69 -13.21 -18.61
CA MET A 71 -7.64 -12.75 -17.71
C MET A 71 -7.07 -11.43 -18.25
N LEU A 72 -7.10 -10.39 -17.43
CA LEU A 72 -6.64 -9.06 -17.81
C LEU A 72 -5.23 -8.83 -17.25
N GLU A 73 -4.31 -8.49 -18.15
CA GLU A 73 -2.91 -8.18 -17.81
C GLU A 73 -2.65 -6.67 -17.64
N ARG A 74 -3.59 -5.82 -18.07
CA ARG A 74 -3.50 -4.36 -17.93
C ARG A 74 -3.82 -3.88 -16.52
N VAL A 75 -3.27 -2.74 -16.11
CA VAL A 75 -3.57 -2.14 -14.81
C VAL A 75 -4.99 -1.53 -14.80
N LEU A 76 -5.76 -1.91 -13.78
CA LEU A 76 -7.10 -1.42 -13.53
C LEU A 76 -7.21 -0.87 -12.10
N ALA A 77 -8.31 -0.17 -11.82
CA ALA A 77 -8.54 0.43 -10.50
C ALA A 77 -8.73 -0.62 -9.38
N ASP A 78 -9.16 -1.82 -9.74
CA ASP A 78 -9.33 -3.00 -8.88
C ASP A 78 -8.07 -3.88 -8.80
N SER A 79 -7.02 -3.57 -9.56
CA SER A 79 -5.75 -4.30 -9.52
C SER A 79 -5.12 -4.28 -8.13
N ARG A 80 -4.50 -5.41 -7.80
CA ARG A 80 -3.78 -5.63 -6.54
C ARG A 80 -2.35 -6.05 -6.83
N TRP A 81 -1.44 -5.60 -6.00
CA TRP A 81 -0.02 -5.96 -6.08
C TRP A 81 0.45 -6.67 -4.81
N PRO A 82 1.47 -7.52 -4.92
CA PRO A 82 2.22 -7.99 -3.75
C PRO A 82 2.90 -6.79 -3.08
N ARG A 83 2.52 -6.48 -1.83
CA ARG A 83 2.99 -5.31 -1.09
C ARG A 83 4.51 -5.28 -0.98
N ALA A 84 5.13 -6.42 -0.65
CA ALA A 84 6.57 -6.55 -0.50
C ALA A 84 7.36 -6.22 -1.78
N ALA A 85 6.84 -6.60 -2.95
CA ALA A 85 7.51 -6.30 -4.22
C ALA A 85 7.45 -4.81 -4.54
N VAL A 86 6.30 -4.17 -4.28
CA VAL A 86 6.14 -2.73 -4.45
C VAL A 86 7.06 -1.97 -3.48
N GLU A 87 7.14 -2.39 -2.22
CA GLU A 87 8.05 -1.82 -1.22
C GLU A 87 9.51 -1.93 -1.63
N ALA A 88 9.96 -3.13 -2.05
CA ALA A 88 11.32 -3.33 -2.53
C ALA A 88 11.64 -2.41 -3.71
N TRP A 89 10.74 -2.30 -4.68
CA TRP A 89 10.94 -1.42 -5.84
C TRP A 89 11.10 0.05 -5.44
N PHE A 90 10.25 0.55 -4.53
CA PHE A 90 10.38 1.94 -4.04
C PHE A 90 11.68 2.15 -3.27
N ASN A 91 12.05 1.19 -2.40
CA ASN A 91 13.29 1.23 -1.64
C ASN A 91 14.52 1.29 -2.55
N ASP A 92 14.52 0.56 -3.66
CA ASP A 92 15.63 0.58 -4.62
C ASP A 92 15.80 1.93 -5.35
N GLN A 93 14.74 2.75 -5.42
CA GLN A 93 14.83 4.10 -5.96
C GLN A 93 15.36 5.12 -4.95
N LEU A 94 15.41 4.79 -3.65
CA LEU A 94 15.85 5.70 -2.61
C LEU A 94 17.39 5.67 -2.43
N PRO A 95 18.03 6.84 -2.24
CA PRO A 95 19.43 6.88 -1.83
C PRO A 95 19.66 6.06 -0.55
N PRO A 96 20.85 5.43 -0.35
CA PRO A 96 21.12 4.59 0.82
C PRO A 96 20.75 5.23 2.17
N ALA A 97 21.01 6.53 2.32
CA ALA A 97 20.68 7.28 3.54
C ALA A 97 19.16 7.43 3.78
N ALA A 98 18.36 7.51 2.71
CA ALA A 98 16.91 7.61 2.79
C ALA A 98 16.25 6.24 3.05
N ARG A 99 16.82 5.15 2.52
CA ARG A 99 16.36 3.77 2.81
C ARG A 99 16.39 3.45 4.30
N ALA A 100 17.48 3.83 4.98
CA ALA A 100 17.64 3.57 6.41
C ALA A 100 16.58 4.29 7.26
N LEU A 101 16.17 5.50 6.85
CA LEU A 101 15.13 6.28 7.53
C LEU A 101 13.73 5.69 7.31
N ASP A 102 13.44 5.21 6.10
CA ASP A 102 12.14 4.61 5.78
C ASP A 102 11.95 3.27 6.52
N CYS A 103 12.97 2.41 6.52
CA CYS A 103 12.95 1.18 7.32
C CYS A 103 12.76 1.47 8.82
N ALA A 104 13.36 2.54 9.35
CA ALA A 104 13.19 2.93 10.74
C ALA A 104 11.76 3.41 11.04
N ALA A 105 11.16 4.20 10.13
CA ALA A 105 9.78 4.67 10.27
C ALA A 105 8.76 3.52 10.23
N GLU A 106 8.90 2.59 9.27
CA GLU A 106 8.05 1.40 9.20
C GLU A 106 8.21 0.48 10.42
N HIS A 107 9.43 0.38 10.97
CA HIS A 107 9.69 -0.42 12.16
C HIS A 107 9.04 0.19 13.42
N VAL A 108 9.08 1.52 13.55
CA VAL A 108 8.39 2.23 14.64
C VAL A 108 6.88 2.03 14.57
N GLU A 109 6.29 2.12 13.38
CA GLU A 109 4.85 1.90 13.22
C GLU A 109 4.43 0.45 13.50
N ARG A 110 5.24 -0.54 13.07
CA ARG A 110 5.02 -1.96 13.36
C ARG A 110 5.12 -2.26 14.86
N ASN A 111 6.13 -1.72 15.54
CA ASN A 111 6.31 -1.91 16.99
C ASN A 111 5.19 -1.24 17.78
N SER A 112 4.70 -0.09 17.32
CA SER A 112 3.53 0.57 17.92
C SER A 112 2.27 -0.30 17.79
N ARG A 113 2.00 -0.89 16.63
CA ARG A 113 0.87 -1.80 16.42
C ARG A 113 0.99 -3.10 17.25
N LEU A 114 2.19 -3.68 17.35
CA LEU A 114 2.44 -4.86 18.18
C LEU A 114 2.23 -4.56 19.66
N ALA A 115 2.70 -3.41 20.15
CA ALA A 115 2.50 -3.00 21.54
C ALA A 115 1.00 -2.84 21.88
N VAL A 116 0.21 -2.26 20.97
CA VAL A 116 -1.26 -2.13 21.14
C VAL A 116 -1.95 -3.50 21.16
N ASN A 117 -1.55 -4.42 20.28
CA ASN A 117 -2.13 -5.76 20.22
C ASN A 117 -1.77 -6.61 21.45
N LEU A 118 -0.53 -6.51 21.94
CA LEU A 118 -0.10 -7.18 23.17
C LEU A 118 -0.84 -6.65 24.39
N GLY A 119 -1.02 -5.32 24.50
CA GLY A 119 -1.80 -4.72 25.58
C GLY A 119 -3.23 -5.29 25.66
N ARG A 120 -3.89 -5.47 24.51
CA ARG A 120 -5.23 -6.07 24.46
C ARG A 120 -5.27 -7.54 24.86
N LEU A 121 -4.30 -8.34 24.44
CA LEU A 121 -4.23 -9.76 24.80
C LEU A 121 -4.06 -9.98 26.31
N PHE A 122 -3.28 -9.13 26.98
CA PHE A 122 -3.07 -9.23 28.42
C PHE A 122 -4.15 -8.53 29.26
N GLU A 123 -4.98 -7.66 28.67
CA GLU A 123 -6.21 -7.17 29.31
C GLU A 123 -7.32 -8.23 29.28
N GLU A 124 -7.38 -9.06 28.22
CA GLU A 124 -8.35 -10.15 28.09
C GLU A 124 -8.05 -11.38 28.97
N GLU A 125 -6.80 -11.61 29.38
CA GLU A 125 -6.41 -12.71 30.30
C GLU A 125 -6.67 -12.40 31.79
N VAL A 126 -6.91 -11.14 32.15
CA VAL A 126 -7.09 -10.68 33.55
C VAL A 126 -8.57 -10.45 33.91
N ALA A 127 -9.48 -10.59 32.94
CA ALA A 127 -10.94 -10.50 33.12
C ALA A 127 -11.60 -11.87 33.27
#